data_AF-A0A9P6C129-F1
#
_entry.id   AF-A0A9P6C129-F1
#
_cell.length_a   1.000
_cell.length_b   1.000
_cell.length_c   1.000
_cell.angle_alpha   90.00
_cell.angle_beta   90.00
_cell.angle_gamma   90.00
#
_symmetry.space_group_name_H-M   'P 1'
#
loop_
_entity.id
_entity.type
_entity.pdbx_description
1 polymer ?
#
loop_
_entity_poly.entity_id
_entity_poly.type
_entity_poly.pdbx_seq_one_letter_code
_entity_poly.pdbx_strand_id
1 'polypeptide(L)'
;KLPESDLWDLSTDNRWTLCFSGHLSSIRIVKNKSQTLYMFEPVRQTTIPWKIAVLSALAALYICHLPEDMSEEELAWELVQNGIHFHTLQHCDTLNPTLMERLAVTMVPMRLSGHTFNKRDYEFYEKQCQSLFSL
;
A
#
# COMPACT_ATOMS: atom_id res chain seq x y z
N LYS A 1 11.77 -10.07 -21.68
CA LYS A 1 13.20 -10.45 -21.61
C LYS A 1 13.37 -11.19 -20.29
N LEU A 2 13.85 -12.44 -20.30
CA LEU A 2 14.29 -13.08 -19.04
C LEU A 2 15.50 -12.28 -18.53
N PRO A 3 15.59 -11.96 -17.24
CA PRO A 3 16.79 -11.37 -16.67
C PRO A 3 17.97 -12.36 -16.78
N GLU A 4 19.20 -11.86 -16.81
CA GLU A 4 20.40 -12.70 -16.83
C GLU A 4 20.40 -13.67 -15.64
N SER A 5 20.89 -14.89 -15.87
CA SER A 5 20.92 -15.98 -14.88
C SER A 5 21.63 -15.58 -13.59
N ASP A 6 22.62 -14.69 -13.68
CA ASP A 6 23.42 -14.17 -12.57
C ASP A 6 22.59 -13.26 -11.63
N LEU A 7 21.41 -12.80 -12.07
CA LEU A 7 20.46 -12.04 -11.26
C LEU A 7 19.43 -12.96 -10.54
N TRP A 8 19.34 -14.23 -10.94
CA TRP A 8 18.40 -15.23 -10.41
C TRP A 8 19.15 -16.42 -9.81
N ASP A 9 20.08 -16.13 -8.91
CA ASP A 9 21.14 -17.08 -8.69
C ASP A 9 20.87 -17.97 -7.47
N LEU A 10 20.11 -19.05 -7.73
CA LEU A 10 20.08 -20.30 -6.94
C LEU A 10 21.30 -21.20 -7.26
N SER A 11 22.28 -20.75 -8.06
CA SER A 11 23.48 -21.55 -8.32
C SER A 11 24.40 -21.55 -7.10
N THR A 12 25.16 -22.62 -6.99
CA THR A 12 26.13 -22.85 -5.91
C THR A 12 27.30 -21.88 -5.94
N ASP A 13 27.49 -21.14 -7.04
CA ASP A 13 28.59 -20.18 -7.23
C ASP A 13 28.14 -18.73 -6.99
N ASN A 14 26.89 -18.50 -6.59
CA ASN A 14 26.39 -17.17 -6.27
C ASN A 14 27.08 -16.57 -5.04
N ARG A 15 27.90 -15.55 -5.26
CA ARG A 15 28.60 -14.81 -4.19
C ARG A 15 27.67 -13.88 -3.40
N TRP A 16 26.44 -13.65 -3.86
CA TRP A 16 25.42 -12.83 -3.19
C TRP A 16 24.46 -13.71 -2.40
N THR A 17 25.01 -14.52 -1.50
CA THR A 17 24.22 -15.48 -0.72
C THR A 17 23.23 -14.73 0.20
N LEU A 18 21.93 -14.94 -0.02
CA LEU A 18 20.85 -14.34 0.78
C LEU A 18 20.89 -14.73 2.26
N CYS A 19 21.68 -15.76 2.63
CA CYS A 19 21.89 -16.22 4.00
C CYS A 19 22.32 -15.11 4.97
N PHE A 20 22.90 -14.01 4.47
CA PHE A 20 23.31 -12.87 5.29
C PHE A 20 22.47 -11.61 5.10
N SER A 21 21.45 -11.63 4.23
CA SER A 21 20.63 -10.42 4.05
C SER A 21 19.77 -10.20 5.30
N GLY A 22 19.88 -9.01 5.89
CA GLY A 22 19.00 -8.53 6.94
C GLY A 22 17.53 -8.58 6.50
N HIS A 23 17.27 -8.37 5.21
CA HIS A 23 15.94 -8.49 4.60
C HIS A 23 15.34 -9.89 4.71
N LEU A 24 16.11 -10.97 4.56
CA LEU A 24 15.57 -12.32 4.71
C LEU A 24 15.13 -12.58 6.17
N SER A 25 15.89 -12.06 7.13
CA SER A 25 15.57 -12.18 8.57
C SER A 25 14.35 -11.33 9.00
N SER A 26 14.04 -10.29 8.22
CA SER A 26 12.92 -9.38 8.47
C SER A 26 11.60 -9.89 7.89
N ILE A 27 11.61 -10.95 7.08
CA ILE A 27 10.38 -11.52 6.51
C ILE A 27 9.51 -12.14 7.61
N ARG A 28 8.24 -11.79 7.58
CA ARG A 28 7.14 -12.36 8.35
C ARG A 28 6.08 -12.86 7.39
N ILE A 29 5.68 -14.12 7.55
CA ILE A 29 4.61 -14.69 6.75
C ILE A 29 3.27 -14.35 7.41
N VAL A 30 2.47 -13.53 6.73
CA VAL A 30 1.13 -13.16 7.16
C VAL A 30 0.12 -13.94 6.33
N LYS A 31 -0.68 -14.78 6.98
CA LYS A 31 -1.70 -15.60 6.31
C LYS A 31 -3.07 -14.96 6.49
N ASN A 32 -3.74 -14.67 5.38
CA ASN A 32 -5.16 -14.41 5.32
C ASN A 32 -5.86 -15.64 4.72
N LYS A 33 -7.17 -15.83 4.98
CA LYS A 33 -7.96 -17.00 4.61
C LYS A 33 -7.80 -17.46 3.15
N SER A 34 -7.47 -16.54 2.25
CA SER A 34 -7.29 -16.79 0.81
C SER A 34 -5.88 -16.51 0.29
N GLN A 35 -4.99 -15.89 1.07
CA GLN A 35 -3.73 -15.35 0.55
C GLN A 35 -2.60 -15.42 1.58
N THR A 36 -1.39 -15.73 1.10
CA THR A 36 -0.15 -15.65 1.89
C THR A 36 0.61 -14.40 1.47
N LEU A 37 0.97 -13.57 2.44
CA LEU A 37 1.74 -12.36 2.24
C LEU A 37 3.11 -12.52 2.92
N TYR A 38 4.14 -12.01 2.26
CA TYR A 38 5.50 -11.90 2.79
C TYR A 38 5.72 -10.45 3.19
N MET A 39 5.54 -10.16 4.48
CA MET A 39 5.67 -8.83 5.05
C MET A 39 7.11 -8.60 5.52
N PHE A 40 7.67 -7.44 5.23
CA PHE A 40 8.99 -7.03 5.67
C PHE A 40 8.86 -6.18 6.93
N GLU A 41 9.38 -6.67 8.05
CA GLU A 41 9.39 -6.00 9.33
C GLU A 41 10.83 -5.60 9.71
N PRO A 42 11.23 -4.34 9.47
CA PRO A 42 12.60 -3.91 9.73
C PRO A 42 12.98 -4.12 11.20
N VAL A 43 14.20 -4.60 11.43
CA VAL A 43 14.76 -4.79 12.78
C VAL A 43 15.04 -3.44 13.46
N ARG A 44 15.19 -2.38 12.66
CA ARG A 44 15.39 -1.00 13.14
C ARG A 44 14.05 -0.29 13.29
N GLN A 45 14.00 0.72 14.17
CA GLN A 45 12.82 1.58 14.29
C GLN A 45 12.50 2.21 12.94
N THR A 46 11.28 1.97 12.47
CA THR A 46 10.81 2.50 11.19
C THR A 46 10.25 3.89 11.39
N THR A 47 10.58 4.80 10.49
CA THR A 47 10.06 6.17 10.50
C THR A 47 8.58 6.21 10.14
N ILE A 48 8.12 5.21 9.39
CA ILE A 48 6.75 5.07 8.90
C ILE A 48 5.95 4.00 9.67
N PRO A 49 4.63 4.17 9.81
CA PRO A 49 3.78 3.23 10.55
C PRO A 49 3.35 2.01 9.73
N TRP A 50 3.47 2.08 8.40
CA TRP A 50 3.14 0.98 7.50
C TRP A 50 4.38 0.15 7.13
N LYS A 51 4.14 -1.10 6.73
CA LYS A 51 5.13 -2.10 6.32
C LYS A 51 4.79 -2.57 4.91
N ILE A 52 5.80 -3.02 4.17
CA ILE A 52 5.61 -3.55 2.82
C ILE A 52 5.35 -5.05 2.89
N ALA A 53 4.35 -5.51 2.15
CA ALA A 53 4.06 -6.92 1.99
C ALA A 53 3.85 -7.29 0.54
N VAL A 54 4.45 -8.40 0.10
CA VAL A 54 4.33 -8.91 -1.27
C VAL A 54 3.60 -10.24 -1.31
N LEU A 55 3.00 -10.54 -2.45
CA LEU A 55 2.13 -11.72 -2.63
C LEU A 55 2.91 -12.98 -3.06
N SER A 56 4.11 -12.83 -3.60
CA SER A 56 4.91 -13.94 -4.11
C SER A 56 6.25 -14.05 -3.40
N ALA A 57 6.71 -15.28 -3.18
CA ALA A 57 8.05 -15.54 -2.66
C ALA A 57 9.12 -14.94 -3.60
N LEU A 58 8.84 -14.93 -4.90
CA LEU A 58 9.69 -14.35 -5.92
C LEU A 58 9.95 -12.85 -5.68
N ALA A 59 8.88 -12.08 -5.46
CA ALA A 59 8.98 -10.66 -5.13
C ALA A 59 9.65 -10.43 -3.78
N ALA A 60 9.47 -11.34 -2.82
CA ALA A 60 10.14 -11.26 -1.53
C ALA A 60 11.66 -11.46 -1.68
N LEU A 61 12.08 -12.44 -2.48
CA LEU A 61 13.49 -12.67 -2.78
C LEU A 61 14.10 -11.47 -3.55
N TYR A 62 13.36 -10.90 -4.49
CA TYR A 62 13.78 -9.67 -5.16
C TYR A 62 14.09 -8.55 -4.17
N ILE A 63 13.21 -8.32 -3.18
CA ILE A 63 13.46 -7.34 -2.11
C ILE A 63 14.69 -7.70 -1.29
N CYS A 64 14.92 -9.00 -0.99
CA CYS A 64 16.11 -9.43 -0.27
C CYS A 64 17.42 -9.16 -1.01
N HIS A 65 17.38 -8.96 -2.32
CA HIS A 65 18.54 -8.57 -3.13
C HIS A 65 18.75 -7.06 -3.23
N LEU A 66 17.80 -6.24 -2.76
CA LEU A 66 17.96 -4.78 -2.73
C LEU A 66 18.90 -4.37 -1.59
N PRO A 67 19.55 -3.19 -1.71
CA PRO A 67 20.40 -2.65 -0.65
C PRO A 67 19.67 -2.57 0.71
N GLU A 68 20.37 -2.91 1.80
CA GLU A 68 19.80 -2.90 3.16
C GLU A 68 19.62 -1.52 3.76
N ASP A 69 20.34 -0.53 3.22
CA ASP A 69 20.26 0.87 3.61
C ASP A 69 19.10 1.62 2.94
N MET A 70 18.39 0.97 2.02
CA MET A 70 17.21 1.52 1.35
C MET A 70 16.08 1.73 2.35
N SER A 71 15.53 2.95 2.35
CA SER A 71 14.34 3.29 3.12
C SER A 71 13.10 2.56 2.59
N GLU A 72 12.07 2.45 3.40
CA GLU A 72 10.83 1.81 3.00
C GLU A 72 10.11 2.55 1.86
N GLU A 73 10.26 3.88 1.77
CA GLU A 73 9.72 4.68 0.67
C GLU A 73 10.44 4.40 -0.64
N GLU A 74 11.78 4.33 -0.62
CA GLU A 74 12.59 3.96 -1.78
C GLU A 74 12.27 2.53 -2.23
N LEU A 75 12.06 1.61 -1.28
CA LEU A 75 11.67 0.23 -1.57
C LEU A 75 10.29 0.18 -2.23
N ALA A 76 9.32 0.94 -1.72
CA ALA A 76 8.00 1.07 -2.37
C ALA A 76 8.12 1.63 -3.79
N TRP A 77 8.95 2.65 -3.98
CA TRP A 77 9.20 3.25 -5.28
C TRP A 77 9.82 2.26 -6.27
N GLU A 78 10.83 1.50 -5.84
CA GLU A 78 11.48 0.46 -6.65
C GLU A 78 10.47 -0.61 -7.09
N LEU A 79 9.59 -1.05 -6.18
CA LEU A 79 8.53 -2.01 -6.51
C LEU A 79 7.55 -1.44 -7.55
N VAL A 80 7.16 -0.17 -7.44
CA VAL A 80 6.30 0.51 -8.42
C VAL A 80 7.01 0.58 -9.78
N GLN A 81 8.27 1.00 -9.82
CA GLN A 81 9.04 1.14 -11.06
C GLN A 81 9.20 -0.20 -11.80
N ASN A 82 9.32 -1.30 -11.06
CA ASN A 82 9.45 -2.64 -11.61
C ASN A 82 8.09 -3.34 -11.85
N GLY A 83 6.96 -2.66 -11.58
CA GLY A 83 5.61 -3.24 -11.76
C GLY A 83 5.31 -4.40 -10.81
N ILE A 84 6.00 -4.47 -9.68
CA ILE A 84 5.83 -5.52 -8.68
C ILE A 84 4.65 -5.14 -7.79
N HIS A 85 3.65 -6.01 -7.71
CA HIS A 85 2.48 -5.78 -6.88
C HIS A 85 2.82 -5.99 -5.40
N PHE A 86 2.45 -5.01 -4.57
CA PHE A 86 2.64 -5.05 -3.13
C PHE A 86 1.47 -4.39 -2.38
N HIS A 87 1.44 -4.60 -1.07
CA HIS A 87 0.51 -3.99 -0.14
C HIS A 87 1.28 -3.23 0.94
N THR A 88 0.69 -2.13 1.40
CA THR A 88 1.09 -1.48 2.65
C THR A 88 0.20 -1.98 3.78
N LEU A 89 0.82 -2.57 4.80
CA LEU A 89 0.13 -3.10 5.97
C LEU A 89 0.48 -2.25 7.19
N GLN A 90 -0.50 -1.93 8.02
CA GLN A 90 -0.29 -1.23 9.28
C GLN A 90 -0.95 -2.03 10.40
N HIS A 91 -0.31 -2.06 11.57
CA HIS A 91 -0.87 -2.72 12.74
C HIS A 91 -2.16 -2.00 13.15
N CYS A 92 -3.22 -2.74 13.47
CA CYS A 92 -4.51 -2.15 13.84
C CYS A 92 -4.36 -1.20 15.04
N ASP A 93 -3.54 -1.57 16.01
CA ASP A 93 -3.31 -0.79 17.23
C ASP A 93 -2.57 0.54 16.98
N THR A 94 -1.93 0.72 15.82
CA THR A 94 -1.28 1.99 15.45
C THR A 94 -2.16 2.86 14.57
N LEU A 95 -3.33 2.37 14.17
CA LEU A 95 -4.31 3.19 13.47
C LEU A 95 -4.90 4.16 14.48
N ASN A 96 -4.70 5.46 14.23
CA ASN A 96 -5.47 6.46 14.94
C ASN A 96 -6.93 6.27 14.54
N PRO A 97 -7.84 5.98 15.48
CA PRO A 97 -9.26 5.96 15.17
C PRO A 97 -9.59 7.36 14.68
N THR A 98 -9.77 7.50 13.37
CA THR A 98 -10.32 8.73 12.82
C THR A 98 -11.66 8.85 13.53
N LEU A 99 -11.86 9.93 14.27
CA LEU A 99 -13.22 10.34 14.63
C LEU A 99 -13.95 10.26 13.29
N MET A 100 -14.97 9.42 13.18
CA MET A 100 -15.86 9.52 12.04
C MET A 100 -16.36 10.96 12.12
N GLU A 101 -15.68 11.87 11.44
CA GLU A 101 -16.27 13.05 10.90
C GLU A 101 -17.43 12.44 10.18
N ARG A 102 -18.62 12.59 10.78
CA ARG A 102 -19.85 12.29 10.09
C ARG A 102 -19.69 13.15 8.86
N LEU A 103 -19.19 12.57 7.77
CA LEU A 103 -19.33 13.11 6.44
C LEU A 103 -20.79 13.45 6.46
N ALA A 104 -21.09 14.75 6.57
CA ALA A 104 -22.45 15.20 6.65
C ALA A 104 -23.01 14.63 5.36
N VAL A 105 -23.75 13.52 5.47
CA VAL A 105 -24.18 12.74 4.33
C VAL A 105 -24.98 13.76 3.58
N THR A 106 -24.36 14.33 2.55
CA THR A 106 -24.93 15.42 1.80
C THR A 106 -25.93 14.65 1.00
N MET A 107 -27.12 14.51 1.57
CA MET A 107 -28.12 13.56 1.13
C MET A 107 -28.51 14.08 -0.23
N VAL A 108 -27.87 13.55 -1.28
CA VAL A 108 -28.10 14.02 -2.65
C VAL A 108 -29.56 13.67 -2.91
N PRO A 109 -30.42 14.68 -3.11
CA PRO A 109 -31.84 14.42 -3.23
C PRO A 109 -32.05 13.51 -4.44
N MET A 110 -32.63 12.33 -4.20
CA MET A 110 -32.92 11.37 -5.24
C MET A 110 -33.96 11.98 -6.20
N ARG A 111 -33.59 12.17 -7.47
CA ARG A 111 -34.48 12.69 -8.50
C ARG A 111 -35.15 11.53 -9.24
N LEU A 112 -36.48 11.50 -9.20
CA LEU A 112 -37.27 10.51 -9.92
C LEU A 112 -37.39 10.87 -11.41
N SER A 113 -37.69 9.88 -12.24
CA SER A 113 -37.96 10.08 -13.67
C SER A 113 -39.14 11.05 -13.85
N GLY A 114 -38.90 12.19 -14.50
CA GLY A 114 -39.89 13.26 -14.67
C GLY A 114 -39.63 14.51 -13.82
N HIS A 115 -38.56 14.54 -13.02
CA HIS A 115 -38.15 15.75 -12.30
C HIS A 115 -37.71 16.86 -13.27
N THR A 116 -38.32 18.04 -13.15
CA THR A 116 -37.88 19.26 -13.82
C THR A 116 -37.11 20.12 -12.83
N PHE A 117 -35.86 20.43 -13.17
CA PHE A 117 -34.99 21.28 -12.37
C PHE A 117 -35.64 22.64 -12.11
N ASN A 118 -35.69 23.06 -10.86
CA ASN A 118 -36.31 24.32 -10.45
C ASN A 118 -35.41 25.14 -9.52
N LYS A 119 -35.89 26.31 -9.11
CA LYS A 119 -35.13 27.24 -8.27
C LYS A 119 -34.59 26.60 -6.97
N ARG A 120 -35.34 25.66 -6.37
CA ARG A 120 -34.91 24.99 -5.14
C ARG A 120 -33.72 24.06 -5.38
N ASP A 121 -33.64 23.43 -6.54
CA ASP A 121 -32.48 22.62 -6.92
C ASP A 121 -31.22 23.50 -7.03
N TYR A 122 -31.36 24.71 -7.58
CA TYR A 122 -30.26 25.68 -7.69
C TYR A 122 -29.80 26.17 -6.32
N GLU A 123 -30.73 26.57 -5.45
CA GLU A 123 -30.42 27.01 -4.08
C GLU A 123 -29.75 25.89 -3.25
N PHE A 124 -30.16 24.63 -3.46
CA PHE A 124 -29.52 23.47 -2.82
C PHE A 124 -28.09 23.27 -3.34
N TYR A 125 -27.89 23.38 -4.66
CA TYR A 125 -26.57 23.29 -5.27
C TYR A 125 -25.60 24.37 -4.76
N GLU A 126 -26.04 25.64 -4.68
CA GLU A 126 -25.19 26.72 -4.14
C GLU A 126 -24.75 26.46 -2.71
N LYS A 127 -25.67 26.01 -1.84
CA LYS A 127 -25.34 25.66 -0.45
C LYS A 127 -24.35 24.50 -0.38
N GLN A 128 -24.51 23.50 -1.24
CA GLN A 128 -23.58 22.38 -1.32
C GLN A 128 -22.18 22.84 -1.74
N CYS A 129 -22.08 23.67 -2.78
CA CYS A 129 -20.80 24.26 -3.20
C CYS A 129 -20.15 25.05 -2.07
N GLN A 130 -20.89 25.94 -1.40
CA GLN A 130 -20.36 26.70 -0.27
C GLN A 130 -19.82 25.81 0.85
N SER A 131 -20.53 24.72 1.17
CA SER A 131 -20.08 23.77 2.21
C SER A 131 -18.79 23.03 1.85
N LEU A 132 -18.56 22.77 0.56
CA LEU A 132 -17.34 22.11 0.07
C LEU A 132 -16.14 23.06 0.04
N PHE A 133 -16.37 24.36 -0.17
CA PHE A 133 -15.31 25.38 -0.20
C PHE A 133 -14.98 25.97 1.19
N SER A 134 -15.72 25.60 2.24
CA SER A 134 -15.47 26.02 3.62
C SER A 134 -14.70 24.99 4.47
N LEU A 135 -14.32 23.86 3.88
CA LEU A 135 -13.40 22.86 4.42
C LEU A 135 -11.95 23.24 4.10
#